data_AF-A0A2E1YTD9-F1
#
_entry.id   AF-A0A2E1YTD9-F1
#
_cell.length_a   1.000
_cell.length_b   1.000
_cell.length_c   1.000
_cell.angle_alpha   90.00
_cell.angle_beta   90.00
_cell.angle_gamma   90.00
#
_symmetry.space_group_name_H-M   'P 1'
#
loop_
_entity.id
_entity.type
_entity.pdbx_description
1 polymer ?
#
loop_
_entity_poly.entity_id
_entity_poly.type
_entity_poly.pdbx_seq_one_letter_code
_entity_poly.pdbx_strand_id
1 'polypeptide(L)'
;MKLITKIFFLFFLTFSSPVISDEIIQDSNGNYFLMKDDGTFIRLPQPKPGNKYVIQKKTIKKKSKSILKQPEKKARRRTNQGIR
;
A
#
# COMPACT_ATOMS: atom_id res chain seq x y z
N MET A 1 0.70 29.81 32.16
CA MET A 1 1.12 29.83 30.74
C MET A 1 2.16 28.76 30.37
N LYS A 2 3.21 28.51 31.17
CA LYS A 2 4.28 27.53 30.84
C LYS A 2 3.83 26.06 30.68
N LEU A 3 2.74 25.65 31.31
CA LEU A 3 2.20 24.27 31.18
C LEU A 3 1.44 24.09 29.87
N ILE A 4 0.64 25.10 29.48
CA ILE A 4 -0.11 25.12 28.22
C ILE A 4 0.84 25.09 27.03
N THR A 5 1.93 25.86 27.06
CA THR A 5 2.93 25.85 25.99
C THR A 5 3.63 24.49 25.86
N LYS A 6 3.88 23.78 26.97
CA LYS A 6 4.43 22.41 26.95
C LYS A 6 3.44 21.41 26.33
N ILE A 7 2.15 21.55 26.61
CA ILE A 7 1.10 20.70 26.03
C ILE A 7 0.99 20.93 24.52
N PHE A 8 1.01 22.18 24.06
CA PHE A 8 1.01 22.50 22.62
C PHE A 8 2.27 21.98 21.92
N PHE A 9 3.43 22.09 22.57
CA PHE A 9 4.69 21.56 22.03
C PHE A 9 4.67 20.04 21.88
N LEU A 10 4.14 19.33 22.89
CA LEU A 10 4.00 17.87 22.86
C LEU A 10 3.01 17.42 21.78
N PHE A 11 1.91 18.15 21.62
CA PHE A 11 0.94 17.92 20.55
C PHE A 11 1.60 18.06 19.17
N PHE A 12 2.37 19.13 18.94
CA PHE A 12 3.02 19.35 17.65
C PHE A 12 3.98 18.21 17.27
N LEU A 13 4.72 17.67 18.24
CA LEU A 13 5.63 16.53 18.03
C LEU A 13 4.91 15.21 17.70
N THR A 14 3.72 14.96 18.26
CA THR A 14 2.98 13.71 18.00
C THR A 14 2.22 13.72 16.67
N PHE A 15 1.84 14.91 16.19
CA PHE A 15 1.07 15.06 14.95
C PHE A 15 1.92 15.40 13.73
N SER A 16 3.22 15.66 13.88
CA SER A 16 4.15 15.83 12.77
C SER A 16 4.56 14.47 12.18
N SER A 17 3.60 13.70 11.68
CA SER A 17 3.95 12.57 10.82
C SER A 17 4.38 13.11 9.46
N PRO A 18 5.58 12.78 8.96
CA PRO A 18 5.97 13.15 7.61
C PRO A 18 5.04 12.41 6.64
N VAL A 19 4.08 13.11 6.05
CA VAL A 19 3.29 12.62 4.91
C VAL A 19 4.19 12.76 3.68
N ILE A 20 5.26 11.98 3.64
CA ILE A 20 6.15 11.93 2.47
C ILE A 20 5.61 10.80 1.60
N SER A 21 5.31 11.13 0.35
CA SER A 21 4.87 10.20 -0.68
C SER A 21 5.84 10.33 -1.84
N ASP A 22 5.96 9.26 -2.62
CA ASP A 22 6.56 9.36 -3.94
C ASP A 22 5.78 10.42 -4.77
N GLU A 23 6.49 11.14 -5.63
CA GLU A 23 5.99 12.19 -6.51
C GLU A 23 6.52 11.99 -7.94
N ILE A 24 5.74 12.46 -8.94
CA ILE A 24 6.19 12.49 -10.34
C ILE A 24 6.43 13.92 -10.73
N ILE A 25 7.68 14.22 -11.07
CA ILE A 25 8.12 15.55 -11.47
C ILE A 25 8.58 15.54 -12.93
N GLN A 26 8.55 16.71 -13.55
CA GLN A 26 9.03 16.92 -14.91
C GLN A 26 10.14 17.97 -14.88
N ASP A 27 11.24 17.72 -15.61
CA ASP A 27 12.29 18.72 -15.80
C ASP A 27 11.90 19.74 -16.90
N SER A 28 12.72 20.78 -17.07
CA SER A 28 12.53 21.78 -18.13
C SER A 28 12.64 21.21 -19.55
N ASN A 29 13.26 20.04 -19.71
CA ASN A 29 13.43 19.35 -20.99
C ASN A 29 12.27 18.37 -21.29
N GLY A 30 11.27 18.29 -20.41
CA GLY A 30 10.12 17.41 -20.55
C GLY A 30 10.36 15.94 -20.14
N ASN A 31 11.50 15.62 -19.54
CA ASN A 31 11.76 14.28 -18.98
C ASN A 31 11.04 14.11 -17.65
N TYR A 32 10.49 12.92 -17.43
CA TYR A 32 9.80 12.57 -16.20
C TYR A 32 10.71 11.84 -15.22
N PHE A 33 10.53 12.12 -13.93
CA PHE A 33 11.24 11.45 -12.85
C PHE A 33 10.26 11.04 -11.75
N LEU A 34 10.50 9.88 -11.15
CA LEU A 34 9.90 9.46 -9.89
C LEU A 34 10.81 9.93 -8.76
N MET A 35 10.35 10.91 -7.99
CA MET A 35 10.98 11.35 -6.75
C MET A 35 10.43 10.47 -5.63
N LYS A 36 11.30 9.77 -4.93
CA LYS A 36 10.92 8.92 -3.80
C LYS A 36 10.89 9.70 -2.49
N ASP A 37 10.27 9.08 -1.50
CA ASP A 37 10.28 9.57 -0.11
C ASP A 37 11.67 9.69 0.52
N ASP A 38 12.61 8.84 0.11
CA ASP A 38 14.02 8.88 0.50
C ASP A 38 14.84 10.01 -0.17
N GLY A 39 14.21 10.80 -1.04
CA GLY A 39 14.85 11.88 -1.79
C GLY A 39 15.66 11.42 -3.00
N THR A 40 15.64 10.12 -3.33
CA THR A 40 16.24 9.61 -4.57
C THR A 40 15.34 9.86 -5.78
N PHE A 41 15.97 9.97 -6.96
CA PHE A 41 15.27 10.20 -8.22
C PHE A 41 15.51 9.05 -9.18
N ILE A 42 14.44 8.55 -9.79
CA ILE A 42 14.50 7.55 -10.86
C ILE A 42 13.93 8.17 -12.13
N ARG A 43 14.73 8.21 -13.19
CA ARG A 43 14.25 8.67 -14.50
C ARG A 43 13.22 7.70 -15.05
N LEU A 44 12.06 8.24 -15.45
CA LEU A 44 11.02 7.51 -16.12
C LEU A 44 11.19 7.63 -17.64
N PRO A 45 10.79 6.62 -18.43
CA PRO A 45 10.73 6.75 -19.87
C PRO A 45 9.71 7.84 -20.27
N GLN A 46 9.74 8.28 -21.52
CA GLN A 46 8.70 9.20 -21.99
C GLN A 46 7.36 8.46 -22.09
N PRO A 47 6.25 9.06 -21.61
CA PRO A 47 4.93 8.48 -21.79
C PRO A 47 4.56 8.50 -23.28
N LYS A 48 3.75 7.51 -23.70
CA LYS A 48 3.20 7.51 -25.07
C LYS A 48 2.37 8.78 -25.30
N PRO A 49 2.27 9.27 -26.55
CA PRO A 49 1.43 10.41 -26.87
C PRO A 49 0.00 10.25 -26.32
N GLY A 50 -0.50 11.28 -25.63
CA GLY A 50 -1.82 11.26 -24.99
C GLY A 50 -1.86 10.60 -23.60
N ASN A 51 -0.78 9.98 -23.13
CA ASN A 51 -0.71 9.36 -21.82
C ASN A 51 0.06 10.23 -20.81
N LYS A 52 -0.27 10.08 -19.53
CA LYS A 52 0.45 10.69 -18.42
C LYS A 52 0.69 9.68 -17.31
N TYR A 53 1.72 9.90 -16.51
CA TYR A 53 1.92 9.12 -15.31
C TYR A 53 0.97 9.53 -14.18
N VAL A 54 0.58 8.57 -13.36
CA VAL A 54 -0.28 8.77 -12.19
C VAL A 54 0.23 7.88 -11.06
N ILE A 55 0.49 8.46 -9.89
CA ILE A 55 0.80 7.69 -8.69
C ILE A 55 -0.50 7.12 -8.13
N GLN A 56 -0.58 5.80 -8.05
CA GLN A 56 -1.74 5.12 -7.48
C GLN A 56 -1.45 4.71 -6.04
N LYS A 57 -2.35 5.08 -5.13
CA LYS A 57 -2.30 4.62 -3.74
C LYS A 57 -2.46 3.10 -3.70
N LYS A 58 -1.49 2.41 -3.09
CA LYS A 58 -1.57 0.96 -2.91
C LYS A 58 -2.79 0.59 -2.05
N THR A 59 -3.70 -0.19 -2.62
CA THR A 59 -4.82 -0.76 -1.87
C THR A 59 -4.39 -2.10 -1.28
N ILE A 60 -4.19 -2.16 0.04
CA ILE A 60 -3.89 -3.42 0.72
C ILE A 60 -5.23 -4.16 0.89
N LYS A 61 -5.51 -5.11 0.00
CA LYS A 61 -6.64 -6.04 0.19
C LYS A 61 -6.32 -6.92 1.41
N LYS A 62 -6.87 -6.55 2.58
CA LYS A 62 -6.83 -7.43 3.75
C LYS A 62 -7.60 -8.70 3.39
N LYS A 63 -6.90 -9.84 3.33
CA LYS A 63 -7.58 -11.15 3.23
C LYS A 63 -8.49 -11.25 4.45
N SER A 64 -9.81 -11.30 4.25
CA SER A 64 -10.73 -11.62 5.33
C SER A 64 -10.38 -13.03 5.80
N LYS A 65 -9.96 -13.16 7.06
CA LYS A 65 -9.94 -14.46 7.71
C LYS A 65 -11.40 -14.85 7.87
N SER A 66 -11.90 -15.75 7.01
CA SER A 66 -13.22 -16.33 7.21
C SER A 66 -13.19 -17.06 8.55
N ILE A 67 -13.90 -16.51 9.54
CA ILE A 67 -14.04 -17.11 10.88
C ILE A 67 -14.92 -18.38 10.79
N LEU A 68 -15.82 -18.44 9.79
CA LEU A 68 -16.59 -19.63 9.45
C LEU A 68 -16.02 -20.30 8.20
N LYS A 69 -15.05 -21.20 8.37
CA LYS A 69 -14.76 -22.19 7.31
C LYS A 69 -15.86 -23.24 7.37
N GLN A 70 -16.65 -23.36 6.30
CA GLN A 70 -17.56 -24.50 6.17
C GLN A 70 -16.73 -25.80 6.15
N PRO A 71 -17.12 -26.83 6.91
CA PRO A 71 -16.41 -28.10 6.91
C PRO A 71 -16.49 -28.74 5.53
N GLU A 72 -15.34 -29.08 4.94
CA GLU A 72 -15.28 -29.83 3.70
C GLU A 72 -15.90 -31.22 3.90
N LYS A 73 -17.02 -31.49 3.22
CA LYS A 73 -17.65 -32.81 3.22
C LYS A 73 -16.74 -33.81 2.51
N LYS A 74 -16.10 -34.70 3.26
CA LYS A 74 -15.37 -35.85 2.68
C LYS A 74 -16.39 -36.83 2.07
N ALA A 75 -16.28 -37.08 0.77
CA ALA A 75 -17.06 -38.13 0.12
C ALA A 75 -16.73 -39.51 0.72
N ARG A 76 -17.76 -40.31 0.98
CA ARG A 76 -17.59 -41.70 1.46
C ARG A 76 -16.89 -42.50 0.35
N ARG A 77 -15.67 -42.98 0.62
CA ARG A 77 -14.99 -43.92 -0.30
C ARG A 77 -15.76 -45.24 -0.26
N ARG A 78 -16.21 -45.73 -1.42
CA ARG A 78 -16.75 -47.09 -1.54
C ARG A 78 -15.57 -48.05 -1.37
N THR A 79 -15.61 -48.87 -0.33
CA THR A 79 -14.64 -49.93 -0.07
C THR A 79 -15.16 -51.24 -0.66
N ASN A 80 -14.35 -51.92 -1.47
CA ASN A 80 -14.68 -53.23 -2.06
C ASN A 80 -14.36 -54.40 -1.12
N GLN A 81 -14.18 -54.14 0.18
CA GLN A 81 -13.94 -55.18 1.18
C GLN A 81 -15.28 -55.79 1.59
N GLY A 82 -15.73 -56.75 0.77
CA GLY A 82 -16.79 -57.68 1.13
C GLY A 82 -16.27 -58.73 2.11
N ILE A 83 -17.12 -59.11 3.05
CA ILE A 83 -16.92 -60.24 3.97
C ILE A 83 -16.99 -61.53 3.13
N ARG A 84 -15.96 -62.38 3.25
CA ARG A 84 -16.03 -63.78 2.84
C ARG A 84 -16.46 -64.62 4.03
#